data_AF-A0A6A4IGF8-F1
#
_entry.id   AF-A0A6A4IGF8-F1
#
_cell.length_a   1.000
_cell.length_b   1.000
_cell.length_c   1.000
_cell.angle_alpha   90.00
_cell.angle_beta   90.00
_cell.angle_gamma   90.00
#
_symmetry.space_group_name_H-M   'P 1'
#
loop_
_entity.id
_entity.type
_entity.pdbx_description
1 polymer ?
#
loop_
_entity_poly.entity_id
_entity_poly.type
_entity_poly.pdbx_seq_one_letter_code
_entity_poly.pdbx_strand_id
1 'polypeptide(L)'
;MVEELIESFCISPSITHPLISSSKIEVLRRSSNNLSSLQPQERVLLHCLMAYSSLLSMSPFIIGPGEVSTEQSSIFSASSPLKTSIIPDLRQIGFRREPVFLQLWAEALWLANQEGIATNPTDMNAVSCWVLGHIAQVVLGRGASPFTSAFVSHLRCLAEEGKLLGNVHPLKYHGYMIGDVLGALKTGKSIQYTPGDELLIVGYTPEPLEKLMRDAATKSYTEHEVYLSIHAFAHHFIRLARETSENLTGVFARSQPLDECFLIKHFASLDIFHSFLFAQLDQIAQVIQKSSQPYYLRTCSYGFVGSWGSLVLPIFEALRDRSLQFAFNATIGGSSNGFVTSLADDRNYERLQMHLRHARRLASTAAMEMCNALREVPSVKTLMQHCELVKWARFLMDEDNVMDITHEQCLQALECFRDAIQVAGVYCADRTGIVESVNEYLMTQVSTRNDYSIGFEALTSYSSFTTVSSIDSLVLST
;
A
#
# COMPACT_ATOMS: atom_id res chain seq x y z
N MET A 1 27.25 15.62 4.58
CA MET A 1 25.86 15.74 4.10
C MET A 1 25.65 15.09 2.73
N VAL A 2 26.23 15.58 1.62
CA VAL A 2 26.00 14.97 0.28
C VAL A 2 26.41 13.49 0.23
N GLU A 3 27.63 13.17 0.66
CA GLU A 3 28.14 11.80 0.72
C GLU A 3 27.25 10.89 1.58
N GLU A 4 26.89 11.33 2.79
CA GLU A 4 26.00 10.63 3.72
C GLU A 4 24.59 10.36 3.14
N LEU A 5 24.05 11.29 2.35
CA LEU A 5 22.78 11.10 1.65
C LEU A 5 22.93 10.04 0.53
N ILE A 6 24.05 10.01 -0.17
CA ILE A 6 24.32 8.96 -1.18
C ILE A 6 24.49 7.60 -0.49
N GLU A 7 25.15 7.52 0.66
CA GLU A 7 25.23 6.30 1.46
C GLU A 7 23.84 5.83 1.92
N SER A 8 23.01 6.77 2.38
CA SER A 8 21.60 6.50 2.72
C SER A 8 20.81 5.95 1.51
N PHE A 9 21.13 6.40 0.30
CA PHE A 9 20.54 5.86 -0.93
C PHE A 9 20.99 4.41 -1.18
N CYS A 10 22.27 4.11 -1.00
CA CYS A 10 22.85 2.80 -1.30
C CYS A 10 22.24 1.67 -0.46
N ILE A 11 21.67 2.01 0.71
CA ILE A 11 20.98 1.07 1.60
C ILE A 11 19.46 1.08 1.42
N SER A 12 18.92 1.82 0.43
CA SER A 12 17.50 1.85 0.10
C SER A 12 17.13 0.69 -0.82
N PRO A 13 15.91 0.13 -0.73
CA PRO A 13 15.39 -0.81 -1.73
C PRO A 13 15.43 -0.24 -3.16
N SER A 14 15.33 1.08 -3.31
CA SER A 14 15.35 1.79 -4.60
C SER A 14 16.66 1.71 -5.35
N ILE A 15 17.78 1.36 -4.68
CA ILE A 15 19.06 1.09 -5.36
C ILE A 15 18.95 -0.02 -6.40
N THR A 16 17.95 -0.90 -6.23
CA THR A 16 17.73 -2.04 -7.13
C THR A 16 17.10 -1.64 -8.46
N HIS A 17 16.74 -0.37 -8.67
CA HIS A 17 16.07 0.09 -9.87
C HIS A 17 16.87 -0.25 -11.15
N PRO A 18 16.23 -0.80 -12.18
CA PRO A 18 16.79 -1.14 -13.49
C PRO A 18 17.86 -0.23 -14.06
N LEU A 19 17.57 1.08 -14.04
CA LEU A 19 18.41 2.10 -14.67
C LEU A 19 19.47 2.66 -13.71
N ILE A 20 19.47 2.25 -12.45
CA ILE A 20 20.44 2.68 -11.44
C ILE A 20 21.59 1.67 -11.41
N SER A 21 22.76 2.10 -11.86
CA SER A 21 23.98 1.30 -11.79
C SER A 21 24.82 1.69 -10.59
N SER A 22 25.32 0.71 -9.83
CA SER A 22 26.23 0.93 -8.72
C SER A 22 27.49 1.70 -9.12
N SER A 23 27.99 1.50 -10.35
CA SER A 23 29.16 2.26 -10.85
C SER A 23 28.83 3.73 -11.08
N LYS A 24 27.62 4.05 -11.54
CA LYS A 24 27.15 5.44 -11.71
C LYS A 24 27.00 6.12 -10.35
N ILE A 25 26.44 5.42 -9.35
CA ILE A 25 26.31 5.95 -7.98
C ILE A 25 27.69 6.21 -7.35
N GLU A 26 28.66 5.33 -7.57
CA GLU A 26 30.04 5.52 -7.12
C GLU A 26 30.67 6.79 -7.70
N VAL A 27 30.48 7.05 -9.00
CA VAL A 27 30.98 8.27 -9.65
C VAL A 27 30.34 9.52 -9.03
N LEU A 28 29.02 9.51 -8.82
CA LEU A 28 28.32 10.61 -8.16
C LEU A 28 28.85 10.83 -6.73
N ARG A 29 29.15 9.74 -6.00
CA ARG A 29 29.72 9.83 -4.64
C ARG A 29 31.09 10.49 -4.61
N ARG A 30 31.99 10.09 -5.52
CA ARG A 30 33.34 10.66 -5.62
C ARG A 30 33.33 12.14 -6.00
N SER A 31 32.35 12.56 -6.78
CA SER A 31 32.17 13.95 -7.20
C SER A 31 31.37 14.80 -6.21
N SER A 32 30.99 14.25 -5.04
CA SER A 32 30.18 14.95 -4.02
C SER A 32 30.81 16.25 -3.51
N ASN A 33 32.14 16.35 -3.53
CA ASN A 33 32.88 17.54 -3.11
C ASN A 33 33.02 18.61 -4.21
N ASN A 34 32.66 18.31 -5.46
CA ASN A 34 32.78 19.24 -6.58
C ASN A 34 31.59 19.11 -7.55
N LEU A 35 30.41 19.55 -7.12
CA LEU A 35 29.16 19.44 -7.87
C LEU A 35 29.18 20.16 -9.23
N SER A 36 30.04 21.18 -9.38
CA SER A 36 30.15 21.96 -10.63
C SER A 36 30.89 21.21 -11.72
N SER A 37 31.69 20.18 -11.40
CA SER A 37 32.40 19.37 -12.39
C SER A 37 31.52 18.28 -13.03
N LEU A 38 30.37 17.97 -12.42
CA LEU A 38 29.41 17.00 -12.95
C LEU A 38 28.75 17.51 -14.24
N GLN A 39 28.46 16.57 -15.15
CA GLN A 39 27.62 16.86 -16.30
C GLN A 39 26.20 17.27 -15.83
N PRO A 40 25.47 18.08 -16.61
CA PRO A 40 24.18 18.60 -16.14
C PRO A 40 23.18 17.51 -15.72
N GLN A 41 23.08 16.42 -16.49
CA GLN A 41 22.19 15.28 -16.18
C GLN A 41 22.60 14.54 -14.90
N GLU A 42 23.90 14.44 -14.64
CA GLU A 42 24.44 13.82 -13.43
C GLU A 42 24.17 14.69 -12.20
N ARG A 43 24.28 16.00 -12.35
CA ARG A 43 23.94 16.97 -11.30
C ARG A 43 22.46 16.89 -10.95
N VAL A 44 21.56 16.83 -11.94
CA VAL A 44 20.13 16.67 -11.69
C VAL A 44 19.84 15.36 -10.95
N LEU A 45 20.40 14.25 -11.43
CA LEU A 45 20.22 12.94 -10.79
C LEU A 45 20.69 12.98 -9.34
N LEU A 46 21.87 13.54 -9.07
CA LEU A 46 22.39 13.66 -7.71
C LEU A 46 21.44 14.41 -6.78
N HIS A 47 20.87 15.54 -7.21
CA HIS A 47 19.90 16.28 -6.39
C HIS A 47 18.60 15.49 -6.18
N CYS A 48 18.13 14.77 -7.20
CA CYS A 48 16.98 13.87 -7.06
C CYS A 48 17.24 12.77 -6.01
N LEU A 49 18.42 12.15 -6.05
CA LEU A 49 18.84 11.13 -5.08
C LEU A 49 19.00 11.72 -3.68
N MET A 50 19.58 12.91 -3.54
CA MET A 50 19.68 13.61 -2.25
C MET A 50 18.30 13.90 -1.65
N ALA A 51 17.36 14.40 -2.46
CA ALA A 51 15.98 14.63 -2.03
C ALA A 51 15.33 13.34 -1.55
N TYR A 52 15.41 12.27 -2.35
CA TYR A 52 14.88 10.96 -1.95
C TYR A 52 15.53 10.40 -0.69
N SER A 53 16.86 10.45 -0.60
CA SER A 53 17.63 9.95 0.54
C SER A 53 17.37 10.71 1.82
N SER A 54 17.00 11.99 1.76
CA SER A 54 16.66 12.74 2.96
C SER A 54 15.45 12.14 3.69
N LEU A 55 14.56 11.44 2.97
CA LEU A 55 13.45 10.69 3.55
C LEU A 55 13.91 9.43 4.30
N LEU A 56 15.11 8.90 4.01
CA LEU A 56 15.61 7.66 4.61
C LEU A 56 16.71 7.93 5.65
N SER A 57 17.34 9.10 5.60
CA SER A 57 18.55 9.42 6.34
C SER A 57 18.31 9.63 7.83
N MET A 58 19.03 8.88 8.67
CA MET A 58 19.03 9.07 10.13
C MET A 58 20.03 10.14 10.60
N SER A 59 20.55 10.96 9.68
CA SER A 59 21.50 12.02 10.00
C SER A 59 20.90 13.07 10.92
N PRO A 60 21.61 13.51 11.97
CA PRO A 60 21.22 14.67 12.77
C PRO A 60 21.09 15.96 11.94
N PHE A 61 21.81 16.06 10.80
CA PHE A 61 21.69 17.21 9.89
C PHE A 61 20.35 17.23 9.14
N ILE A 62 19.70 16.08 8.97
CA ILE A 62 18.43 15.95 8.25
C ILE A 62 17.26 15.95 9.23
N ILE A 63 17.35 15.17 10.31
CA ILE A 63 16.29 15.07 11.33
C ILE A 63 16.31 16.29 12.28
N GLY A 64 17.42 17.00 12.38
CA GLY A 64 17.58 18.09 13.33
C GLY A 64 17.83 17.61 14.77
N PRO A 65 17.89 18.55 15.73
CA PRO A 65 18.21 18.23 17.12
C PRO A 65 17.10 17.38 17.77
N GLY A 66 17.51 16.39 18.55
CA GLY A 66 16.64 15.59 19.40
C GLY A 66 17.05 14.12 19.40
N GLU A 67 17.14 13.55 20.59
CA GLU A 67 17.58 12.17 20.80
C GLU A 67 16.55 11.19 20.20
N VAL A 68 17.06 10.21 19.44
CA VAL A 68 16.28 9.04 19.04
C VAL A 68 16.35 8.06 20.20
N SER A 69 15.20 7.66 20.75
CA SER A 69 15.19 6.76 21.89
C SER A 69 15.77 5.38 21.52
N THR A 70 16.17 4.61 22.52
CA THR A 70 16.64 3.23 22.31
C THR A 70 15.59 2.37 21.61
N GLU A 71 14.32 2.54 21.97
CA GLU A 71 13.18 1.85 21.35
C GLU A 71 12.99 2.25 19.88
N GLN A 72 13.07 3.55 19.58
CA GLN A 72 13.03 4.06 18.21
C GLN A 72 14.22 3.59 17.37
N SER A 73 15.38 3.34 17.99
CA SER A 73 16.56 2.84 17.29
C SER A 73 16.48 1.35 17.02
N SER A 74 15.96 0.56 17.97
CA SER A 74 15.91 -0.90 17.88
C SER A 74 14.96 -1.40 16.79
N ILE A 75 13.87 -0.68 16.52
CA ILE A 75 12.89 -1.07 15.49
C ILE A 75 13.47 -1.09 14.07
N PHE A 76 14.49 -0.28 13.77
CA PHE A 76 15.16 -0.29 12.46
C PHE A 76 16.02 -1.53 12.23
N SER A 77 16.47 -2.18 13.30
CA SER A 77 17.27 -3.41 13.27
C SER A 77 16.43 -4.68 13.41
N ALA A 78 15.12 -4.55 13.66
CA ALA A 78 14.22 -5.68 13.83
C ALA A 78 13.96 -6.39 12.48
N SER A 79 13.99 -7.72 12.50
CA SER A 79 13.66 -8.56 11.34
C SER A 79 12.17 -8.61 11.02
N SER A 80 11.32 -8.15 11.94
CA SER A 80 9.87 -7.95 11.78
C SER A 80 9.43 -6.80 12.70
N PRO A 81 9.51 -5.54 12.24
CA PRO A 81 9.29 -4.35 13.08
C PRO A 81 7.93 -4.33 13.78
N LEU A 82 6.87 -4.79 13.10
CA LEU A 82 5.50 -4.77 13.63
C LEU A 82 5.16 -5.95 14.55
N LYS A 83 6.15 -6.78 14.89
CA LYS A 83 6.04 -7.87 15.87
C LYS A 83 6.80 -7.59 17.17
N THR A 84 7.47 -6.44 17.29
CA THR A 84 8.15 -6.09 18.53
C THR A 84 7.13 -5.83 19.63
N SER A 85 7.49 -6.10 20.88
CA SER A 85 6.59 -5.96 22.03
C SER A 85 6.12 -4.52 22.26
N ILE A 86 6.92 -3.55 21.82
CA ILE A 86 6.62 -2.13 21.89
C ILE A 86 6.83 -1.58 20.47
N ILE A 87 5.82 -0.91 19.92
CA ILE A 87 5.90 -0.19 18.66
C ILE A 87 6.02 1.31 18.97
N PRO A 88 7.20 1.93 18.76
CA PRO A 88 7.36 3.36 18.96
C PRO A 88 6.68 4.17 17.85
N ASP A 89 6.13 5.33 18.21
CA ASP A 89 5.65 6.30 17.23
C ASP A 89 6.83 7.05 16.59
N LEU A 90 7.04 6.84 15.28
CA LEU A 90 8.12 7.44 14.52
C LEU A 90 7.68 8.69 13.72
N ARG A 91 6.40 9.09 13.78
CA ARG A 91 5.88 10.24 13.02
C ARG A 91 6.61 11.54 13.34
N GLN A 92 7.03 11.73 14.59
CA GLN A 92 7.83 12.91 15.01
C GLN A 92 9.20 13.00 14.32
N ILE A 93 9.82 11.86 13.97
CA ILE A 93 11.05 11.87 13.16
C ILE A 93 10.73 12.35 11.75
N GLY A 94 9.64 11.86 11.17
CA GLY A 94 9.13 12.31 9.86
C GLY A 94 8.87 13.82 9.82
N PHE A 95 8.16 14.35 10.82
CA PHE A 95 7.84 15.79 10.89
C PHE A 95 9.08 16.66 10.93
N ARG A 96 10.12 16.25 11.68
CA ARG A 96 11.35 17.05 11.79
C ARG A 96 12.20 17.05 10.51
N ARG A 97 12.22 15.95 9.73
CA ARG A 97 12.99 15.89 8.47
C ARG A 97 12.34 16.59 7.30
N GLU A 98 11.01 16.72 7.34
CA GLU A 98 10.24 17.18 6.20
C GLU A 98 10.67 18.54 5.63
N PRO A 99 11.01 19.57 6.43
CA PRO A 99 11.46 20.85 5.88
C PRO A 99 12.72 20.72 5.01
N VAL A 100 13.68 19.91 5.45
CA VAL A 100 14.93 19.66 4.70
C VAL A 100 14.64 18.88 3.41
N PHE A 101 13.78 17.87 3.50
CA PHE A 101 13.32 17.13 2.33
C PHE A 101 12.65 18.03 1.29
N LEU A 102 11.71 18.88 1.72
CA LEU A 102 10.98 19.79 0.82
C LEU A 102 11.93 20.79 0.14
N GLN A 103 12.95 21.27 0.86
CA GLN A 103 13.98 22.14 0.30
C GLN A 103 14.79 21.43 -0.78
N LEU A 104 15.32 20.23 -0.49
CA LEU A 104 16.09 19.44 -1.45
C LEU A 104 15.26 19.04 -2.67
N TRP A 105 13.98 18.71 -2.45
CA TRP A 105 13.05 18.36 -3.52
C TRP A 105 12.75 19.57 -4.42
N ALA A 106 12.56 20.76 -3.84
CA ALA A 106 12.38 21.99 -4.62
C ALA A 106 13.60 22.33 -5.48
N GLU A 107 14.81 22.15 -4.94
CA GLU A 107 16.06 22.34 -5.69
C GLU A 107 16.21 21.33 -6.83
N ALA A 108 15.92 20.04 -6.57
CA ALA A 108 15.92 19.01 -7.59
C ALA A 108 14.93 19.30 -8.72
N LEU A 109 13.72 19.77 -8.39
CA LEU A 109 12.71 20.18 -9.37
C LEU A 109 13.17 21.37 -10.21
N TRP A 110 13.77 22.38 -9.57
CA TRP A 110 14.26 23.57 -10.27
C TRP A 110 15.34 23.19 -11.29
N LEU A 111 16.34 22.39 -10.88
CA LEU A 111 17.39 21.88 -11.77
C LEU A 111 16.84 21.00 -12.90
N ALA A 112 15.91 20.09 -12.58
CA ALA A 112 15.30 19.20 -13.57
C ALA A 112 14.57 19.98 -14.68
N ASN A 113 13.87 21.05 -14.31
CA ASN A 113 13.19 21.92 -15.26
C ASN A 113 14.19 22.76 -16.07
N GLN A 114 15.24 23.29 -15.44
CA GLN A 114 16.28 24.07 -16.11
C GLN A 114 17.01 23.25 -17.18
N GLU A 115 17.35 22.01 -16.87
CA GLU A 115 18.10 21.11 -17.77
C GLU A 115 17.21 20.35 -18.75
N GLY A 116 15.88 20.51 -18.68
CA GLY A 116 14.94 19.92 -19.62
C GLY A 116 14.92 18.39 -19.61
N ILE A 117 15.10 17.76 -18.43
CA ILE A 117 15.25 16.30 -18.36
C ILE A 117 14.04 15.53 -18.89
N ALA A 118 12.85 16.15 -18.93
CA ALA A 118 11.60 15.51 -19.34
C ALA A 118 11.46 15.30 -20.85
N THR A 119 12.34 15.90 -21.67
CA THR A 119 12.22 15.87 -23.14
C THR A 119 13.41 15.20 -23.83
N ASN A 120 14.48 14.89 -23.11
CA ASN A 120 15.70 14.32 -23.68
C ASN A 120 15.92 12.88 -23.14
N PRO A 121 15.60 11.84 -23.93
CA PRO A 121 15.70 10.45 -23.49
C PRO A 121 17.16 10.01 -23.30
N THR A 122 17.57 9.90 -22.04
CA THR A 122 18.81 9.24 -21.61
C THR A 122 18.53 8.39 -20.38
N ASP A 123 19.38 7.41 -20.07
CA ASP A 123 19.26 6.63 -18.82
C ASP A 123 19.18 7.53 -17.59
N MET A 124 20.02 8.59 -17.54
CA MET A 124 20.11 9.49 -16.38
C MET A 124 18.84 10.33 -16.23
N ASN A 125 18.31 10.84 -17.33
CA ASN A 125 17.08 11.61 -17.33
C ASN A 125 15.89 10.71 -16.99
N ALA A 126 15.84 9.49 -17.52
CA ALA A 126 14.83 8.50 -17.18
C ALA A 126 14.83 8.19 -15.66
N VAL A 127 16.00 7.90 -15.07
CA VAL A 127 16.11 7.69 -13.61
C VAL A 127 15.68 8.93 -12.83
N SER A 128 16.13 10.11 -13.24
CA SER A 128 15.79 11.37 -12.54
C SER A 128 14.27 11.61 -12.57
N CYS A 129 13.64 11.41 -13.73
CA CYS A 129 12.19 11.47 -13.88
C CYS A 129 11.47 10.42 -13.01
N TRP A 130 11.98 9.19 -12.94
CA TRP A 130 11.44 8.16 -12.06
C TRP A 130 11.52 8.57 -10.59
N VAL A 131 12.67 9.05 -10.10
CA VAL A 131 12.83 9.47 -8.70
C VAL A 131 11.85 10.61 -8.35
N LEU A 132 11.77 11.63 -9.20
CA LEU A 132 10.86 12.76 -8.98
C LEU A 132 9.39 12.33 -9.01
N GLY A 133 9.02 11.46 -9.96
CA GLY A 133 7.68 10.90 -10.04
C GLY A 133 7.34 10.04 -8.83
N HIS A 134 8.27 9.20 -8.39
CA HIS A 134 8.12 8.34 -7.22
C HIS A 134 7.97 9.15 -5.92
N ILE A 135 8.76 10.22 -5.73
CA ILE A 135 8.59 11.14 -4.60
C ILE A 135 7.20 11.78 -4.66
N ALA A 136 6.79 12.32 -5.81
CA ALA A 136 5.48 12.95 -5.95
C ALA A 136 4.35 11.95 -5.61
N GLN A 137 4.50 10.71 -6.03
CA GLN A 137 3.49 9.68 -5.85
C GLN A 137 3.43 9.11 -4.42
N VAL A 138 4.54 8.59 -3.93
CA VAL A 138 4.58 7.82 -2.68
C VAL A 138 4.64 8.73 -1.46
N VAL A 139 5.32 9.87 -1.57
CA VAL A 139 5.60 10.75 -0.42
C VAL A 139 4.57 11.86 -0.33
N LEU A 140 4.21 12.47 -1.47
CA LEU A 140 3.31 13.62 -1.48
C LEU A 140 1.85 13.25 -1.80
N GLY A 141 1.57 11.96 -2.02
CA GLY A 141 0.24 11.47 -2.37
C GLY A 141 -0.32 12.07 -3.66
N ARG A 142 0.54 12.62 -4.53
CA ARG A 142 0.13 13.17 -5.82
C ARG A 142 -0.04 12.00 -6.79
N GLY A 143 -1.00 12.07 -7.69
CA GLY A 143 -1.19 11.01 -8.68
C GLY A 143 -0.13 11.06 -9.78
N ALA A 144 -0.57 10.90 -11.03
CA ALA A 144 0.28 11.09 -12.20
C ALA A 144 1.01 12.44 -12.16
N SER A 145 2.34 12.41 -12.31
CA SER A 145 3.20 13.59 -12.44
C SER A 145 3.75 13.72 -13.87
N PRO A 146 4.10 14.92 -14.34
CA PRO A 146 4.76 15.09 -15.64
C PRO A 146 6.03 14.26 -15.77
N PHE A 147 6.76 14.08 -14.66
CA PHE A 147 7.97 13.25 -14.63
C PHE A 147 7.67 11.76 -14.75
N THR A 148 6.55 11.28 -14.22
CA THR A 148 6.11 9.89 -14.42
C THR A 148 5.80 9.63 -15.90
N SER A 149 5.11 10.56 -16.58
CA SER A 149 4.84 10.46 -18.02
C SER A 149 6.14 10.53 -18.84
N ALA A 150 7.04 11.45 -18.51
CA ALA A 150 8.34 11.57 -19.16
C ALA A 150 9.19 10.31 -18.97
N PHE A 151 9.19 9.73 -17.77
CA PHE A 151 9.88 8.47 -17.49
C PHE A 151 9.40 7.32 -18.40
N VAL A 152 8.09 7.12 -18.52
CA VAL A 152 7.53 6.10 -19.43
C VAL A 152 7.93 6.38 -20.87
N SER A 153 7.88 7.65 -21.30
CA SER A 153 8.33 8.04 -22.65
C SER A 153 9.81 7.73 -22.88
N HIS A 154 10.68 8.04 -21.92
CA HIS A 154 12.10 7.72 -22.02
C HIS A 154 12.34 6.21 -22.05
N LEU A 155 11.64 5.43 -21.23
CA LEU A 155 11.74 3.97 -21.27
C LEU A 155 11.36 3.41 -22.63
N ARG A 156 10.29 3.92 -23.25
CA ARG A 156 9.88 3.52 -24.60
C ARG A 156 11.00 3.77 -25.61
N CYS A 157 11.55 4.99 -25.65
CA CYS A 157 12.65 5.32 -26.56
C CYS A 157 13.87 4.43 -26.32
N LEU A 158 14.27 4.21 -25.06
CA LEU A 158 15.41 3.36 -24.72
C LEU A 158 15.17 1.89 -25.10
N ALA A 159 13.92 1.41 -25.00
CA ALA A 159 13.55 0.05 -25.38
C ALA A 159 13.60 -0.14 -26.90
N GLU A 160 13.05 0.81 -27.66
CA GLU A 160 13.08 0.82 -29.14
C GLU A 160 14.51 0.86 -29.69
N GLU A 161 15.42 1.57 -28.99
CA GLU A 161 16.85 1.60 -29.31
C GLU A 161 17.62 0.34 -28.86
N GLY A 162 16.94 -0.64 -28.25
CA GLY A 162 17.55 -1.87 -27.74
C GLY A 162 18.46 -1.69 -26.51
N LYS A 163 18.45 -0.50 -25.88
CA LYS A 163 19.33 -0.16 -24.74
C LYS A 163 18.89 -0.82 -23.43
N LEU A 164 17.64 -1.26 -23.33
CA LEU A 164 17.12 -1.93 -22.13
C LEU A 164 17.39 -3.45 -22.11
N LEU A 165 17.51 -4.08 -23.28
CA LEU A 165 17.52 -5.54 -23.43
C LEU A 165 18.86 -6.22 -23.07
N GLY A 166 19.93 -5.46 -22.83
CA GLY A 166 21.29 -6.00 -22.65
C GLY A 166 21.85 -6.00 -21.22
N ASN A 167 21.28 -5.21 -20.28
CA ASN A 167 21.92 -4.94 -18.98
C ASN A 167 20.99 -5.03 -17.76
N VAL A 168 19.70 -5.30 -17.97
CA VAL A 168 18.66 -5.01 -16.98
C VAL A 168 17.71 -6.18 -16.81
N HIS A 169 17.48 -6.59 -15.56
CA HIS A 169 16.63 -7.73 -15.23
C HIS A 169 15.14 -7.38 -15.47
N PRO A 170 14.44 -7.99 -16.46
CA PRO A 170 13.06 -7.62 -16.83
C PRO A 170 12.08 -7.65 -15.66
N LEU A 171 12.30 -8.58 -14.73
CA LEU A 171 11.56 -8.70 -13.48
C LEU A 171 11.40 -7.40 -12.70
N LYS A 172 12.48 -6.62 -12.64
CA LYS A 172 12.51 -5.38 -11.87
C LYS A 172 11.56 -4.35 -12.49
N TYR A 173 11.49 -4.27 -13.82
CA TYR A 173 10.55 -3.37 -14.51
C TYR A 173 9.10 -3.69 -14.14
N HIS A 174 8.70 -4.97 -14.09
CA HIS A 174 7.37 -5.36 -13.61
C HIS A 174 7.10 -4.88 -12.18
N GLY A 175 8.07 -4.99 -11.26
CA GLY A 175 7.93 -4.46 -9.91
C GLY A 175 7.66 -2.94 -9.87
N TYR A 176 8.37 -2.15 -10.68
CA TYR A 176 8.14 -0.70 -10.77
C TYR A 176 6.84 -0.34 -11.49
N MET A 177 6.46 -1.11 -12.52
CA MET A 177 5.19 -0.96 -13.23
C MET A 177 3.97 -1.24 -12.32
N ILE A 178 4.08 -2.21 -11.40
CA ILE A 178 3.10 -2.39 -10.31
C ILE A 178 3.01 -1.10 -9.50
N GLY A 179 4.15 -0.55 -9.06
CA GLY A 179 4.20 0.70 -8.29
C GLY A 179 3.46 1.87 -8.94
N ASP A 180 3.67 2.09 -10.24
CA ASP A 180 3.00 3.16 -11.00
C ASP A 180 1.49 2.94 -11.10
N VAL A 181 1.06 1.69 -11.32
CA VAL A 181 -0.35 1.31 -11.38
C VAL A 181 -1.05 1.49 -10.04
N LEU A 182 -0.38 1.13 -8.95
CA LEU A 182 -0.88 1.38 -7.60
C LEU A 182 -1.13 2.88 -7.41
N GLY A 183 -0.22 3.75 -7.81
CA GLY A 183 -0.43 5.21 -7.73
C GLY A 183 -1.64 5.70 -8.53
N ALA A 184 -1.82 5.16 -9.73
CA ALA A 184 -2.95 5.49 -10.59
C ALA A 184 -4.29 5.10 -9.93
N LEU A 185 -4.39 3.88 -9.41
CA LEU A 185 -5.57 3.39 -8.68
C LEU A 185 -5.87 4.25 -7.45
N LYS A 186 -4.87 4.52 -6.61
CA LYS A 186 -4.99 5.30 -5.37
C LYS A 186 -5.54 6.70 -5.59
N THR A 187 -5.16 7.31 -6.71
CA THR A 187 -5.47 8.72 -7.02
C THR A 187 -6.58 8.89 -8.06
N GLY A 188 -7.13 7.78 -8.57
CA GLY A 188 -8.12 7.76 -9.64
C GLY A 188 -7.61 8.43 -10.94
N LYS A 189 -6.30 8.41 -11.17
CA LYS A 189 -5.64 8.94 -12.37
C LYS A 189 -5.41 7.79 -13.37
N SER A 190 -5.10 8.15 -14.62
CA SER A 190 -4.79 7.18 -15.66
C SER A 190 -3.41 6.56 -15.48
N ILE A 191 -3.30 5.26 -15.79
CA ILE A 191 -2.03 4.55 -15.89
C ILE A 191 -1.24 5.11 -17.09
N GLN A 192 0.02 5.45 -16.88
CA GLN A 192 0.82 6.23 -17.83
C GLN A 192 1.45 5.41 -18.98
N TYR A 193 1.44 4.08 -18.86
CA TYR A 193 1.95 3.18 -19.88
C TYR A 193 0.83 2.30 -20.43
N THR A 194 1.00 1.83 -21.66
CA THR A 194 0.07 0.98 -22.41
C THR A 194 0.46 -0.50 -22.27
N PRO A 195 -0.43 -1.44 -22.62
CA PRO A 195 -0.06 -2.86 -22.74
C PRO A 195 1.09 -3.11 -23.73
N GLY A 196 1.19 -2.28 -24.78
CA GLY A 196 2.30 -2.34 -25.73
C GLY A 196 3.65 -1.98 -25.09
N ASP A 197 3.65 -1.00 -24.18
CA ASP A 197 4.85 -0.60 -23.44
C ASP A 197 5.32 -1.71 -22.49
N GLU A 198 4.39 -2.39 -21.82
CA GLU A 198 4.70 -3.54 -20.96
C GLU A 198 5.41 -4.64 -21.75
N LEU A 199 4.84 -5.02 -22.91
CA LEU A 199 5.43 -6.02 -23.79
C LEU A 199 6.80 -5.58 -24.33
N LEU A 200 6.94 -4.31 -24.73
CA LEU A 200 8.17 -3.76 -25.27
C LEU A 200 9.30 -3.71 -24.23
N ILE A 201 9.00 -3.30 -23.00
CA ILE A 201 10.00 -3.10 -21.94
C ILE A 201 10.37 -4.41 -21.25
N VAL A 202 9.40 -5.31 -21.06
CA VAL A 202 9.60 -6.52 -20.24
C VAL A 202 9.78 -7.77 -21.11
N GLY A 203 9.13 -7.83 -22.27
CA GLY A 203 9.20 -8.99 -23.16
C GLY A 203 8.57 -10.27 -22.60
N TYR A 204 7.72 -10.16 -21.58
CA TYR A 204 7.04 -11.31 -20.99
C TYR A 204 5.80 -11.69 -21.79
N THR A 205 5.67 -12.96 -22.16
CA THR A 205 4.46 -13.51 -22.80
C THR A 205 3.56 -14.09 -21.72
N PRO A 206 2.35 -13.54 -21.52
CA PRO A 206 1.50 -13.94 -20.40
C PRO A 206 0.83 -15.29 -20.63
N GLU A 207 0.76 -16.09 -19.56
CA GLU A 207 -0.02 -17.33 -19.53
C GLU A 207 -1.40 -17.10 -18.89
N PRO A 208 -2.43 -17.88 -19.27
CA PRO A 208 -3.75 -17.80 -18.64
C PRO A 208 -3.70 -18.08 -17.13
N LEU A 209 -4.54 -17.37 -16.37
CA LEU A 209 -4.53 -17.40 -14.91
C LEU A 209 -4.86 -18.79 -14.35
N GLU A 210 -5.75 -19.53 -15.02
CA GLU A 210 -6.14 -20.90 -14.66
C GLU A 210 -5.00 -21.89 -14.84
N LYS A 211 -4.12 -21.67 -15.83
CA LYS A 211 -2.90 -22.47 -16.01
C LYS A 211 -1.92 -22.18 -14.88
N LEU A 212 -1.67 -20.90 -14.61
CA LEU A 212 -0.75 -20.46 -13.55
C LEU A 212 -1.18 -20.95 -12.17
N MET A 213 -2.48 -20.91 -11.87
CA MET A 213 -3.05 -21.44 -10.62
C MET A 213 -2.82 -22.95 -10.48
N ARG A 214 -3.07 -23.73 -11.55
CA ARG A 214 -2.80 -25.18 -11.53
C ARG A 214 -1.31 -25.47 -11.35
N ASP A 215 -0.45 -24.71 -12.00
CA ASP A 215 1.00 -24.87 -11.90
C ASP A 215 1.49 -24.54 -10.48
N ALA A 216 0.99 -23.46 -9.87
CA ALA A 216 1.30 -23.10 -8.49
C ALA A 216 0.80 -24.14 -7.46
N ALA A 217 -0.32 -24.82 -7.74
CA ALA A 217 -0.85 -25.86 -6.87
C ALA A 217 -0.14 -27.23 -7.01
N THR A 218 0.45 -27.52 -8.17
CA THR A 218 0.99 -28.86 -8.48
C THR A 218 2.51 -28.94 -8.46
N LYS A 219 3.20 -27.83 -8.70
CA LYS A 219 4.67 -27.77 -8.70
C LYS A 219 5.19 -27.33 -7.33
N SER A 220 6.40 -27.73 -6.99
CA SER A 220 7.12 -27.20 -5.83
C SER A 220 8.09 -26.14 -6.32
N TYR A 221 8.01 -24.94 -5.75
CA TYR A 221 8.84 -23.83 -6.19
C TYR A 221 10.22 -23.86 -5.52
N THR A 222 11.21 -23.45 -6.28
CA THR A 222 12.52 -22.97 -5.82
C THR A 222 12.47 -21.46 -5.58
N GLU A 223 13.50 -20.90 -4.92
CA GLU A 223 13.63 -19.44 -4.78
C GLU A 223 13.59 -18.73 -6.14
N HIS A 224 14.24 -19.31 -7.16
CA HIS A 224 14.26 -18.76 -8.50
C HIS A 224 12.85 -18.72 -9.14
N GLU A 225 12.07 -19.78 -8.97
CA GLU A 225 10.70 -19.85 -9.50
C GLU A 225 9.76 -18.86 -8.80
N VAL A 226 9.93 -18.64 -7.50
CA VAL A 226 9.22 -17.56 -6.78
C VAL A 226 9.53 -16.19 -7.41
N TYR A 227 10.81 -15.90 -7.69
CA TYR A 227 11.13 -14.63 -8.32
C TYR A 227 10.50 -14.56 -9.72
N LEU A 228 10.62 -15.59 -10.55
CA LEU A 228 10.01 -15.60 -11.88
C LEU A 228 8.48 -15.45 -11.86
N SER A 229 7.80 -15.92 -10.81
CA SER A 229 6.34 -15.79 -10.70
C SER A 229 5.85 -14.34 -10.56
N ILE A 230 6.72 -13.41 -10.14
CA ILE A 230 6.42 -11.97 -10.15
C ILE A 230 6.04 -11.50 -11.56
N HIS A 231 6.59 -12.11 -12.63
CA HIS A 231 6.19 -11.72 -13.99
C HIS A 231 4.72 -11.97 -14.25
N ALA A 232 4.27 -13.19 -13.97
CA ALA A 232 2.89 -13.61 -14.14
C ALA A 232 1.94 -12.82 -13.23
N PHE A 233 2.33 -12.65 -11.96
CA PHE A 233 1.58 -11.87 -10.99
C PHE A 233 1.41 -10.40 -11.44
N ALA A 234 2.52 -9.74 -11.79
CA ALA A 234 2.53 -8.34 -12.20
C ALA A 234 1.66 -8.12 -13.42
N HIS A 235 1.77 -8.97 -14.46
CA HIS A 235 0.97 -8.84 -15.67
C HIS A 235 -0.53 -8.86 -15.36
N HIS A 236 -0.99 -9.87 -14.63
CA HIS A 236 -2.41 -10.02 -14.32
C HIS A 236 -2.91 -8.93 -13.36
N PHE A 237 -2.09 -8.52 -12.40
CA PHE A 237 -2.40 -7.37 -11.55
C PHE A 237 -2.55 -6.09 -12.38
N ILE A 238 -1.60 -5.77 -13.25
CA ILE A 238 -1.59 -4.58 -14.10
C ILE A 238 -2.82 -4.57 -15.01
N ARG A 239 -3.15 -5.72 -15.61
CA ARG A 239 -4.36 -5.88 -16.45
C ARG A 239 -5.63 -5.57 -15.65
N LEU A 240 -5.83 -6.21 -14.50
CA LEU A 240 -7.01 -6.01 -13.67
C LEU A 240 -7.10 -4.57 -13.16
N ALA A 241 -5.99 -3.99 -12.73
CA ALA A 241 -5.95 -2.61 -12.29
C ALA A 241 -6.29 -1.61 -13.42
N ARG A 242 -5.85 -1.90 -14.64
CA ARG A 242 -6.21 -1.11 -15.83
C ARG A 242 -7.71 -1.19 -16.11
N GLU A 243 -8.27 -2.39 -16.10
CA GLU A 243 -9.72 -2.61 -16.25
C GLU A 243 -10.50 -1.84 -15.17
N THR A 244 -10.07 -1.89 -13.92
CA THR A 244 -10.66 -1.12 -12.81
C THR A 244 -10.59 0.39 -13.06
N SER A 245 -9.43 0.89 -13.49
CA SER A 245 -9.23 2.31 -13.80
C SER A 245 -10.13 2.77 -14.95
N GLU A 246 -10.17 2.02 -16.05
CA GLU A 246 -10.87 2.40 -17.27
C GLU A 246 -12.40 2.29 -17.15
N ASN A 247 -12.91 1.35 -16.32
CA ASN A 247 -14.34 1.04 -16.27
C ASN A 247 -15.03 1.40 -14.94
N LEU A 248 -14.28 1.68 -13.87
CA LEU A 248 -14.88 1.98 -12.56
C LEU A 248 -14.32 3.24 -11.89
N THR A 249 -13.01 3.28 -11.63
CA THR A 249 -12.41 4.28 -10.72
C THR A 249 -11.87 5.51 -11.44
N GLY A 250 -11.60 5.45 -12.75
CA GLY A 250 -11.06 6.56 -13.52
C GLY A 250 -12.05 7.70 -13.74
N VAL A 251 -11.54 8.89 -14.05
CA VAL A 251 -12.34 10.12 -14.21
C VAL A 251 -13.48 9.95 -15.20
N PHE A 252 -13.22 9.31 -16.34
CA PHE A 252 -14.25 9.05 -17.35
C PHE A 252 -15.25 7.99 -16.89
N ALA A 253 -14.78 6.87 -16.34
CA ALA A 253 -15.65 5.80 -15.82
C ALA A 253 -16.67 6.30 -14.79
N ARG A 254 -16.23 7.18 -13.87
CA ARG A 254 -17.09 7.75 -12.83
C ARG A 254 -18.22 8.64 -13.36
N SER A 255 -18.10 9.18 -14.59
CA SER A 255 -19.18 9.94 -15.22
C SER A 255 -20.18 9.06 -15.99
N GLN A 256 -19.86 7.78 -16.18
CA GLN A 256 -20.72 6.83 -16.87
C GLN A 256 -21.61 6.04 -15.89
N PRO A 257 -22.80 5.58 -16.35
CA PRO A 257 -23.59 4.60 -15.62
C PRO A 257 -22.76 3.36 -15.25
N LEU A 258 -23.18 2.66 -14.20
CA LEU A 258 -22.48 1.46 -13.77
C LEU A 258 -22.67 0.33 -14.79
N ASP A 259 -21.56 -0.21 -15.30
CA ASP A 259 -21.59 -1.42 -16.13
C ASP A 259 -21.59 -2.67 -15.21
N GLU A 260 -22.78 -3.18 -14.95
CA GLU A 260 -22.97 -4.40 -14.15
C GLU A 260 -22.37 -5.65 -14.81
N CYS A 261 -22.39 -5.72 -16.14
CA CYS A 261 -21.82 -6.86 -16.87
C CYS A 261 -20.30 -6.92 -16.70
N PHE A 262 -19.65 -5.75 -16.80
CA PHE A 262 -18.25 -5.59 -16.45
C PHE A 262 -17.99 -6.03 -15.01
N LEU A 263 -18.71 -5.49 -14.02
CA LEU A 263 -18.48 -5.80 -12.61
C LEU A 263 -18.58 -7.30 -12.31
N ILE A 264 -19.57 -8.00 -12.84
CA ILE A 264 -19.74 -9.43 -12.62
C ILE A 264 -18.53 -10.21 -13.17
N LYS A 265 -18.09 -9.90 -14.40
CA LYS A 265 -16.91 -10.54 -15.02
C LYS A 265 -15.62 -10.19 -14.29
N HIS A 266 -15.53 -8.94 -13.84
CA HIS A 266 -14.35 -8.44 -13.16
C HIS A 266 -14.22 -9.06 -11.76
N PHE A 267 -15.31 -9.19 -10.98
CA PHE A 267 -15.31 -9.95 -9.72
C PHE A 267 -14.90 -11.41 -9.92
N ALA A 268 -15.44 -12.09 -10.94
CA ALA A 268 -15.02 -13.47 -11.23
C ALA A 268 -13.51 -13.56 -11.55
N SER A 269 -12.95 -12.55 -12.24
CA SER A 269 -11.52 -12.49 -12.53
C SER A 269 -10.68 -12.21 -11.27
N LEU A 270 -11.20 -11.38 -10.36
CA LEU A 270 -10.58 -11.10 -9.05
C LEU A 270 -10.56 -12.35 -8.17
N ASP A 271 -11.62 -13.15 -8.16
CA ASP A 271 -11.69 -14.40 -7.38
C ASP A 271 -10.65 -15.42 -7.85
N ILE A 272 -10.46 -15.56 -9.17
CA ILE A 272 -9.42 -16.43 -9.74
C ILE A 272 -8.03 -15.88 -9.42
N PHE A 273 -7.85 -14.54 -9.51
CA PHE A 273 -6.58 -13.90 -9.18
C PHE A 273 -6.22 -14.05 -7.69
N HIS A 274 -7.20 -13.94 -6.80
CA HIS A 274 -7.05 -14.17 -5.37
C HIS A 274 -6.67 -15.62 -5.06
N SER A 275 -7.29 -16.58 -5.75
CA SER A 275 -6.92 -18.00 -5.65
C SER A 275 -5.48 -18.25 -6.12
N PHE A 276 -5.06 -17.60 -7.21
CA PHE A 276 -3.68 -17.65 -7.67
C PHE A 276 -2.71 -17.02 -6.67
N LEU A 277 -3.06 -15.86 -6.08
CA LEU A 277 -2.28 -15.22 -5.03
C LEU A 277 -2.04 -16.17 -3.86
N PHE A 278 -3.08 -16.83 -3.35
CA PHE A 278 -2.92 -17.78 -2.24
C PHE A 278 -2.02 -18.95 -2.59
N ALA A 279 -2.20 -19.53 -3.77
CA ALA A 279 -1.31 -20.61 -4.24
C ALA A 279 0.16 -20.13 -4.31
N GLN A 280 0.41 -18.88 -4.71
CA GLN A 280 1.76 -18.29 -4.69
C GLN A 280 2.28 -18.10 -3.26
N LEU A 281 1.47 -17.56 -2.35
CA LEU A 281 1.87 -17.34 -0.95
C LEU A 281 2.20 -18.65 -0.23
N ASP A 282 1.45 -19.72 -0.49
CA ASP A 282 1.72 -21.05 0.06
C ASP A 282 3.08 -21.59 -0.42
N GLN A 283 3.39 -21.42 -1.71
CA GLN A 283 4.70 -21.79 -2.26
C GLN A 283 5.82 -20.96 -1.62
N ILE A 284 5.64 -19.64 -1.51
CA ILE A 284 6.64 -18.76 -0.90
C ILE A 284 6.88 -19.14 0.57
N ALA A 285 5.83 -19.44 1.34
CA ALA A 285 5.94 -19.87 2.72
C ALA A 285 6.77 -21.16 2.86
N GLN A 286 6.60 -22.12 1.97
CA GLN A 286 7.40 -23.36 1.94
C GLN A 286 8.87 -23.10 1.59
N VAL A 287 9.12 -22.20 0.64
CA VAL A 287 10.49 -21.83 0.22
C VAL A 287 11.20 -21.05 1.34
N ILE A 288 10.51 -20.14 2.04
CA ILE A 288 11.07 -19.38 3.16
C ILE A 288 11.66 -20.29 4.23
N GLN A 289 11.01 -21.42 4.54
CA GLN A 289 11.50 -22.37 5.56
C GLN A 289 12.85 -23.00 5.21
N LYS A 290 13.20 -23.04 3.92
CA LYS A 290 14.42 -23.67 3.38
C LYS A 290 15.43 -22.65 2.85
N SER A 291 15.06 -21.37 2.83
CA SER A 291 15.80 -20.31 2.16
C SER A 291 16.94 -19.77 3.03
N SER A 292 18.06 -19.44 2.37
CA SER A 292 19.15 -18.68 2.99
C SER A 292 18.90 -17.16 2.98
N GLN A 293 17.91 -16.69 2.22
CA GLN A 293 17.58 -15.27 2.03
C GLN A 293 16.08 -14.99 2.25
N PRO A 294 15.53 -15.28 3.43
CA PRO A 294 14.09 -15.13 3.70
C PRO A 294 13.61 -13.67 3.62
N TYR A 295 14.51 -12.69 3.72
CA TYR A 295 14.19 -11.26 3.61
C TYR A 295 13.44 -10.93 2.30
N TYR A 296 14.01 -11.29 1.15
CA TYR A 296 13.45 -10.94 -0.15
C TYR A 296 12.14 -11.68 -0.44
N LEU A 297 12.05 -12.95 -0.04
CA LEU A 297 10.82 -13.74 -0.16
C LEU A 297 9.67 -13.16 0.67
N ARG A 298 9.95 -12.65 1.88
CA ARG A 298 8.98 -11.91 2.69
C ARG A 298 8.57 -10.59 2.04
N THR A 299 9.53 -9.87 1.44
CA THR A 299 9.22 -8.66 0.66
C THR A 299 8.30 -8.99 -0.52
N CYS A 300 8.52 -10.10 -1.25
CA CYS A 300 7.64 -10.53 -2.33
C CYS A 300 6.23 -10.87 -1.83
N SER A 301 6.13 -11.65 -0.75
CA SER A 301 4.83 -12.00 -0.14
C SER A 301 4.05 -10.76 0.26
N TYR A 302 4.72 -9.82 0.94
CA TYR A 302 4.15 -8.54 1.33
C TYR A 302 3.73 -7.69 0.12
N GLY A 303 4.57 -7.62 -0.91
CA GLY A 303 4.26 -6.89 -2.15
C GLY A 303 3.06 -7.46 -2.89
N PHE A 304 2.92 -8.79 -2.93
CA PHE A 304 1.77 -9.46 -3.54
C PHE A 304 0.47 -9.14 -2.80
N VAL A 305 0.44 -9.29 -1.48
CA VAL A 305 -0.74 -8.98 -0.66
C VAL A 305 -1.07 -7.48 -0.70
N GLY A 306 -0.06 -6.61 -0.62
CA GLY A 306 -0.25 -5.16 -0.73
C GLY A 306 -0.82 -4.74 -2.09
N SER A 307 -0.40 -5.42 -3.17
CA SER A 307 -0.94 -5.19 -4.52
C SER A 307 -2.40 -5.63 -4.60
N TRP A 308 -2.72 -6.81 -4.08
CA TRP A 308 -4.11 -7.30 -4.02
C TRP A 308 -5.04 -6.35 -3.27
N GLY A 309 -4.67 -5.93 -2.06
CA GLY A 309 -5.50 -4.98 -1.32
C GLY A 309 -5.70 -3.66 -2.04
N SER A 310 -4.66 -3.16 -2.71
CA SER A 310 -4.75 -1.91 -3.50
C SER A 310 -5.61 -2.05 -4.77
N LEU A 311 -5.93 -3.27 -5.20
CA LEU A 311 -6.88 -3.52 -6.30
C LEU A 311 -8.33 -3.49 -5.79
N VAL A 312 -8.56 -4.09 -4.62
CA VAL A 312 -9.90 -4.29 -4.05
C VAL A 312 -10.44 -3.02 -3.40
N LEU A 313 -9.62 -2.30 -2.62
CA LEU A 313 -10.10 -1.12 -1.87
C LEU A 313 -10.68 -0.03 -2.78
N PRO A 314 -10.05 0.35 -3.91
CA PRO A 314 -10.62 1.35 -4.82
C PRO A 314 -11.95 0.93 -5.46
N ILE A 315 -12.18 -0.37 -5.67
CA ILE A 315 -13.47 -0.88 -6.18
C ILE A 315 -14.56 -0.65 -5.12
N PHE A 316 -14.26 -1.00 -3.88
CA PHE A 316 -15.16 -0.73 -2.76
C PHE A 316 -15.46 0.77 -2.62
N GLU A 317 -14.44 1.63 -2.59
CA GLU A 317 -14.60 3.08 -2.49
C GLU A 317 -15.49 3.63 -3.62
N ALA A 318 -15.24 3.22 -4.87
CA ALA A 318 -16.03 3.68 -6.01
C ALA A 318 -17.50 3.24 -5.96
N LEU A 319 -17.80 2.02 -5.51
CA LEU A 319 -19.18 1.54 -5.36
C LEU A 319 -19.89 2.22 -4.18
N ARG A 320 -19.18 2.46 -3.08
CA ARG A 320 -19.69 3.21 -1.93
C ARG A 320 -20.03 4.64 -2.34
N ASP A 321 -19.13 5.32 -3.03
CA ASP A 321 -19.33 6.70 -3.48
C ASP A 321 -20.54 6.80 -4.43
N ARG A 322 -20.69 5.85 -5.37
CA ARG A 322 -21.88 5.75 -6.22
C ARG A 322 -23.15 5.53 -5.39
N SER A 323 -23.11 4.66 -4.38
CA SER A 323 -24.25 4.41 -3.49
C SER A 323 -24.67 5.67 -2.73
N LEU A 324 -23.71 6.42 -2.21
CA LEU A 324 -23.95 7.68 -1.50
C LEU A 324 -24.53 8.74 -2.45
N GLN A 325 -24.04 8.82 -3.69
CA GLN A 325 -24.61 9.71 -4.71
C GLN A 325 -26.06 9.36 -5.06
N PHE A 326 -26.39 8.07 -5.19
CA PHE A 326 -27.77 7.62 -5.37
C PHE A 326 -28.67 8.05 -4.21
N ALA A 327 -28.23 7.84 -2.97
CA ALA A 327 -28.96 8.24 -1.77
C ALA A 327 -29.16 9.76 -1.68
N PHE A 328 -28.13 10.55 -2.01
CA PHE A 328 -28.18 12.01 -2.02
C PHE A 328 -29.10 12.57 -3.11
N ASN A 329 -29.08 11.99 -4.31
CA ASN A 329 -29.97 12.41 -5.39
C ASN A 329 -31.44 12.09 -5.06
N ALA A 330 -31.70 10.98 -4.37
CA ALA A 330 -33.03 10.63 -3.90
C ALA A 330 -33.57 11.64 -2.85
N THR A 331 -32.72 12.15 -1.96
CA THR A 331 -33.13 13.13 -0.94
C THR A 331 -33.36 14.53 -1.50
N ILE A 332 -32.55 14.99 -2.46
CA ILE A 332 -32.73 16.30 -3.12
C ILE A 332 -33.89 16.31 -4.09
N GLY A 333 -34.06 15.25 -4.89
CA GLY A 333 -35.16 15.11 -5.83
C GLY A 333 -36.53 15.11 -5.14
N GLY A 334 -36.60 14.64 -3.89
CA GLY A 334 -37.83 14.63 -3.09
C GLY A 334 -38.30 16.00 -2.59
N SER A 335 -37.48 17.05 -2.65
CA SER A 335 -37.81 18.36 -2.08
C SER A 335 -38.51 19.32 -3.05
N SER A 336 -38.56 19.03 -4.35
CA SER A 336 -39.03 20.01 -5.35
C SER A 336 -40.20 19.59 -6.23
N ASN A 337 -40.56 18.32 -6.33
CA ASN A 337 -41.84 17.84 -6.87
C ASN A 337 -41.98 16.34 -6.57
N GLY A 338 -43.10 15.91 -5.98
CA GLY A 338 -43.33 14.53 -5.55
C GLY A 338 -43.28 13.50 -6.69
N PHE A 339 -42.07 13.07 -7.05
CA PHE A 339 -41.82 11.94 -7.92
C PHE A 339 -41.70 10.67 -7.08
N VAL A 340 -42.57 9.71 -7.39
CA VAL A 340 -42.41 8.30 -7.01
C VAL A 340 -41.03 7.86 -7.52
N THR A 341 -40.15 7.36 -6.65
CA THR A 341 -38.95 6.64 -7.12
C THR A 341 -39.43 5.57 -8.08
N SER A 342 -38.94 5.59 -9.32
CA SER A 342 -39.35 4.58 -10.30
C SER A 342 -38.99 3.21 -9.74
N LEU A 343 -39.86 2.19 -9.91
CA LEU A 343 -39.51 0.80 -9.59
C LEU A 343 -38.19 0.37 -10.27
N ALA A 344 -37.80 1.02 -11.36
CA ALA A 344 -36.51 0.81 -12.00
C ALA A 344 -35.33 1.38 -11.18
N ASP A 345 -35.50 2.52 -10.52
CA ASP A 345 -34.47 3.15 -9.69
C ASP A 345 -34.23 2.35 -8.41
N ASP A 346 -35.31 1.85 -7.78
CA ASP A 346 -35.22 0.97 -6.62
C ASP A 346 -34.46 -0.33 -6.99
N ARG A 347 -34.78 -0.94 -8.13
CA ARG A 347 -34.06 -2.13 -8.63
C ARG A 347 -32.60 -1.83 -9.00
N ASN A 348 -32.29 -0.64 -9.52
CA ASN A 348 -30.91 -0.23 -9.80
C ASN A 348 -30.12 -0.11 -8.50
N TYR A 349 -30.73 0.50 -7.48
CA TYR A 349 -30.11 0.67 -6.18
C TYR A 349 -29.88 -0.68 -5.48
N GLU A 350 -30.87 -1.58 -5.49
CA GLU A 350 -30.71 -2.93 -4.94
C GLU A 350 -29.55 -3.70 -5.59
N ARG A 351 -29.40 -3.60 -6.92
CA ARG A 351 -28.29 -4.22 -7.65
C ARG A 351 -26.94 -3.61 -7.29
N LEU A 352 -26.86 -2.29 -7.20
CA LEU A 352 -25.66 -1.60 -6.69
C LEU A 352 -25.32 -2.06 -5.27
N GLN A 353 -26.30 -2.21 -4.38
CA GLN A 353 -26.08 -2.71 -3.02
C GLN A 353 -25.56 -4.15 -3.02
N MET A 354 -26.03 -5.02 -3.92
CA MET A 354 -25.49 -6.37 -4.05
C MET A 354 -23.99 -6.35 -4.43
N HIS A 355 -23.60 -5.53 -5.41
CA HIS A 355 -22.20 -5.38 -5.79
C HIS A 355 -21.35 -4.76 -4.68
N LEU A 356 -21.88 -3.74 -3.98
CA LEU A 356 -21.21 -3.12 -2.85
C LEU A 356 -20.98 -4.10 -1.71
N ARG A 357 -21.95 -4.95 -1.37
CA ARG A 357 -21.77 -6.02 -0.37
C ARG A 357 -20.69 -7.02 -0.79
N HIS A 358 -20.57 -7.32 -2.08
CA HIS A 358 -19.48 -8.18 -2.56
C HIS A 358 -18.13 -7.49 -2.41
N ALA A 359 -17.99 -6.25 -2.89
CA ALA A 359 -16.75 -5.49 -2.73
C ALA A 359 -16.36 -5.29 -1.27
N ARG A 360 -17.34 -5.07 -0.37
CA ARG A 360 -17.10 -4.96 1.07
C ARG A 360 -16.52 -6.25 1.64
N ARG A 361 -17.05 -7.43 1.28
CA ARG A 361 -16.48 -8.73 1.72
C ARG A 361 -15.04 -8.89 1.25
N LEU A 362 -14.77 -8.64 -0.02
CA LEU A 362 -13.40 -8.69 -0.56
C LEU A 362 -12.47 -7.73 0.19
N ALA A 363 -12.93 -6.50 0.48
CA ALA A 363 -12.15 -5.52 1.22
C ALA A 363 -11.89 -5.96 2.66
N SER A 364 -12.89 -6.52 3.37
CA SER A 364 -12.70 -7.09 4.71
C SER A 364 -11.65 -8.20 4.72
N THR A 365 -11.75 -9.14 3.78
CA THR A 365 -10.79 -10.25 3.64
C THR A 365 -9.39 -9.71 3.34
N ALA A 366 -9.27 -8.78 2.38
CA ALA A 366 -8.00 -8.16 2.05
C ALA A 366 -7.40 -7.36 3.21
N ALA A 367 -8.21 -6.69 4.05
CA ALA A 367 -7.73 -5.98 5.23
C ALA A 367 -7.04 -6.93 6.23
N MET A 368 -7.61 -8.11 6.45
CA MET A 368 -7.02 -9.13 7.32
C MET A 368 -5.74 -9.73 6.73
N GLU A 369 -5.75 -10.04 5.44
CA GLU A 369 -4.56 -10.51 4.72
C GLU A 369 -3.43 -9.49 4.79
N MET A 370 -3.74 -8.22 4.57
CA MET A 370 -2.79 -7.11 4.67
C MET A 370 -2.28 -6.93 6.09
N CYS A 371 -3.12 -7.01 7.12
CA CYS A 371 -2.71 -7.01 8.52
C CYS A 371 -1.68 -8.13 8.80
N ASN A 372 -1.99 -9.35 8.35
CA ASN A 372 -1.06 -10.48 8.51
C ASN A 372 0.26 -10.26 7.75
N ALA A 373 0.20 -9.77 6.51
CA ALA A 373 1.38 -9.49 5.71
C ALA A 373 2.23 -8.34 6.30
N LEU A 374 1.60 -7.29 6.86
CA LEU A 374 2.27 -6.17 7.52
C LEU A 374 3.12 -6.67 8.71
N ARG A 375 2.59 -7.59 9.51
CA ARG A 375 3.34 -8.19 10.64
C ARG A 375 4.58 -8.96 10.21
N GLU A 376 4.59 -9.51 8.99
CA GLU A 376 5.74 -10.24 8.44
C GLU A 376 6.72 -9.35 7.67
N VAL A 377 6.47 -8.03 7.60
CA VAL A 377 7.33 -7.11 6.86
C VAL A 377 8.76 -7.18 7.38
N PRO A 378 9.75 -7.39 6.49
CA PRO A 378 11.09 -7.72 6.95
C PRO A 378 11.94 -6.51 7.39
N SER A 379 11.48 -5.28 7.13
CA SER A 379 12.15 -4.05 7.60
C SER A 379 11.26 -2.81 7.49
N VAL A 380 11.56 -1.78 8.27
CA VAL A 380 10.86 -0.48 8.23
C VAL A 380 10.89 0.12 6.82
N LYS A 381 12.00 -0.01 6.09
CA LYS A 381 12.19 0.51 4.72
C LYS A 381 11.19 -0.06 3.72
N THR A 382 10.71 -1.28 3.94
CA THR A 382 9.75 -1.95 3.06
C THR A 382 8.32 -1.41 3.24
N LEU A 383 8.00 -0.85 4.41
CA LEU A 383 6.68 -0.23 4.68
C LEU A 383 6.44 1.03 3.84
N MET A 384 7.50 1.69 3.38
CA MET A 384 7.41 2.92 2.59
C MET A 384 6.70 2.70 1.24
N GLN A 385 6.71 1.48 0.70
CA GLN A 385 6.42 1.27 -0.73
C GLN A 385 4.93 1.07 -1.06
N HIS A 386 4.03 0.75 -0.12
CA HIS A 386 2.74 0.16 -0.55
C HIS A 386 1.45 0.61 0.13
N CYS A 387 1.44 1.53 1.07
CA CYS A 387 0.38 1.39 2.04
C CYS A 387 -0.65 2.53 2.03
N GLU A 388 -1.85 2.26 1.52
CA GLU A 388 -3.05 3.04 1.84
C GLU A 388 -3.48 2.83 3.32
N LEU A 389 -2.54 2.75 4.27
CA LEU A 389 -2.81 2.35 5.67
C LEU A 389 -3.91 3.21 6.28
N VAL A 390 -3.85 4.52 6.02
CA VAL A 390 -4.84 5.48 6.49
C VAL A 390 -6.24 5.12 5.97
N LYS A 391 -6.36 4.76 4.69
CA LYS A 391 -7.65 4.38 4.11
C LYS A 391 -8.14 3.03 4.64
N TRP A 392 -7.23 2.08 4.86
CA TRP A 392 -7.59 0.80 5.49
C TRP A 392 -8.06 0.96 6.93
N ALA A 393 -7.38 1.79 7.72
CA ALA A 393 -7.82 2.13 9.07
C ALA A 393 -9.21 2.79 9.05
N ARG A 394 -9.44 3.75 8.13
CA ARG A 394 -10.77 4.36 7.95
C ARG A 394 -11.83 3.35 7.53
N PHE A 395 -11.54 2.48 6.57
CA PHE A 395 -12.44 1.42 6.15
C PHE A 395 -12.91 0.55 7.34
N LEU A 396 -11.99 0.18 8.22
CA LEU A 396 -12.31 -0.63 9.41
C LEU A 396 -13.06 0.16 10.50
N MET A 397 -12.91 1.48 10.56
CA MET A 397 -13.61 2.35 11.51
C MET A 397 -15.02 2.75 11.04
N ASP A 398 -15.14 3.11 9.76
CA ASP A 398 -16.33 3.79 9.22
C ASP A 398 -17.42 2.81 8.78
N GLU A 399 -17.07 1.54 8.49
CA GLU A 399 -18.04 0.57 8.00
C GLU A 399 -18.74 -0.18 9.12
N ASP A 400 -20.03 0.14 9.30
CA ASP A 400 -20.95 -0.59 10.16
C ASP A 400 -21.04 -2.06 9.71
N ASN A 401 -20.55 -2.98 10.54
CA ASN A 401 -20.46 -4.42 10.26
C ASN A 401 -19.56 -4.74 9.05
N VAL A 402 -18.25 -4.54 9.21
CA VAL A 402 -17.24 -5.14 8.33
C VAL A 402 -17.56 -6.62 8.16
N MET A 403 -17.96 -7.03 6.94
CA MET A 403 -18.52 -8.37 6.72
C MET A 403 -17.42 -9.43 6.81
N ASP A 404 -17.78 -10.63 7.23
CA ASP A 404 -16.92 -11.83 7.29
C ASP A 404 -15.69 -11.72 8.22
N ILE A 405 -15.63 -10.72 9.10
CA ILE A 405 -14.63 -10.64 10.18
C ILE A 405 -15.32 -10.43 11.53
N THR A 406 -14.73 -10.97 12.59
CA THR A 406 -15.21 -10.75 13.96
C THR A 406 -14.81 -9.37 14.46
N HIS A 407 -15.50 -8.87 15.50
CA HIS A 407 -15.13 -7.61 16.14
C HIS A 407 -13.68 -7.65 16.65
N GLU A 408 -13.23 -8.76 17.24
CA GLU A 408 -11.86 -8.95 17.69
C GLU A 408 -10.84 -8.87 16.54
N GLN A 409 -11.13 -9.49 15.40
CA GLN A 409 -10.30 -9.40 14.21
C GLN A 409 -10.23 -7.96 13.68
N CYS A 410 -11.34 -7.22 13.70
CA CYS A 410 -11.38 -5.81 13.32
C CYS A 410 -10.48 -4.96 14.24
N LEU A 411 -10.59 -5.11 15.56
CA LEU A 411 -9.74 -4.39 16.52
C LEU A 411 -8.25 -4.73 16.30
N GLN A 412 -7.94 -6.01 16.12
CA GLN A 412 -6.58 -6.48 15.87
C GLN A 412 -5.99 -5.90 14.57
N ALA A 413 -6.81 -5.81 13.52
CA ALA A 413 -6.41 -5.19 12.26
C ALA A 413 -6.19 -3.68 12.42
N LEU A 414 -7.10 -2.98 13.12
CA LEU A 414 -6.97 -1.55 13.43
C LEU A 414 -5.67 -1.23 14.18
N GLU A 415 -5.34 -2.02 15.21
CA GLU A 415 -4.06 -1.91 15.91
C GLU A 415 -2.88 -2.10 14.96
N CYS A 416 -2.91 -3.14 14.11
CA CYS A 416 -1.85 -3.39 13.15
C CYS A 416 -1.66 -2.24 12.15
N PHE A 417 -2.76 -1.67 11.63
CA PHE A 417 -2.69 -0.54 10.71
C PHE A 417 -2.19 0.73 11.41
N ARG A 418 -2.65 1.00 12.64
CA ARG A 418 -2.13 2.10 13.47
C ARG A 418 -0.62 1.99 13.66
N ASP A 419 -0.15 0.83 14.09
CA ASP A 419 1.26 0.56 14.35
C ASP A 419 2.09 0.72 13.07
N ALA A 420 1.58 0.22 11.94
CA ALA A 420 2.20 0.41 10.64
C ALA A 420 2.28 1.90 10.25
N ILE A 421 1.25 2.71 10.52
CA ILE A 421 1.24 4.16 10.24
C ILE A 421 2.27 4.88 11.10
N GLN A 422 2.34 4.54 12.39
CA GLN A 422 3.31 5.09 13.32
C GLN A 422 4.76 4.83 12.88
N VAL A 423 5.05 3.61 12.44
CA VAL A 423 6.40 3.22 11.98
C VAL A 423 6.70 3.81 10.59
N ALA A 424 5.77 3.72 9.64
CA ALA A 424 5.92 4.32 8.30
C ALA A 424 6.04 5.86 8.36
N GLY A 425 5.50 6.46 9.43
CA GLY A 425 5.57 7.88 9.75
C GLY A 425 6.98 8.46 9.79
N VAL A 426 8.01 7.62 9.94
CA VAL A 426 9.41 8.04 9.80
C VAL A 426 9.67 8.65 8.41
N TYR A 427 9.11 8.07 7.35
CA TYR A 427 9.37 8.46 5.95
C TYR A 427 8.47 9.61 5.50
N CYS A 428 7.19 9.53 5.86
CA CYS A 428 6.18 10.50 5.49
C CYS A 428 5.30 10.74 6.71
N ALA A 429 5.42 11.92 7.31
CA ALA A 429 4.69 12.23 8.52
C ALA A 429 3.17 12.22 8.26
N ASP A 430 2.45 11.36 8.98
CA ASP A 430 1.00 11.30 8.90
C ASP A 430 0.37 12.53 9.57
N ARG A 431 -0.42 13.29 8.80
CA ARG A 431 -1.18 14.46 9.24
C ARG A 431 -2.68 14.22 9.30
N THR A 432 -3.12 12.99 9.05
CA THR A 432 -4.54 12.72 8.85
C THR A 432 -5.34 12.64 10.15
N GLY A 433 -4.64 12.55 11.30
CA GLY A 433 -5.26 12.36 12.62
C GLY A 433 -5.76 10.93 12.86
N ILE A 434 -5.54 10.00 11.92
CA ILE A 434 -6.15 8.68 11.99
C ILE A 434 -5.59 7.83 13.14
N VAL A 435 -4.32 8.01 13.51
CA VAL A 435 -3.72 7.29 14.64
C VAL A 435 -4.43 7.67 15.94
N GLU A 436 -4.68 8.96 16.13
CA GLU A 436 -5.41 9.49 17.27
C GLU A 436 -6.86 8.97 17.28
N SER A 437 -7.55 9.00 16.13
CA SER A 437 -8.92 8.47 16.00
C SER A 437 -9.01 6.96 16.29
N VAL A 438 -8.04 6.16 15.83
CA VAL A 438 -7.99 4.73 16.14
C VAL A 438 -7.75 4.52 17.63
N ASN A 439 -6.84 5.27 18.26
CA ASN A 439 -6.59 5.15 19.69
C ASN A 439 -7.82 5.49 20.52
N GLU A 440 -8.55 6.56 20.17
CA GLU A 440 -9.81 6.91 20.83
C GLU A 440 -10.85 5.79 20.66
N TYR A 441 -11.03 5.30 19.44
CA TYR A 441 -11.95 4.21 19.15
C TYR A 441 -11.64 2.95 19.98
N LEU A 442 -10.37 2.52 20.02
CA LEU A 442 -9.94 1.36 20.81
C LEU A 442 -10.20 1.56 22.31
N MET A 443 -9.98 2.77 22.85
CA MET A 443 -10.23 3.07 24.26
C MET A 443 -11.73 3.00 24.61
N THR A 444 -12.60 3.54 23.76
CA THR A 444 -14.07 3.47 23.95
C THR A 444 -14.57 2.01 23.96
N GLN A 445 -14.00 1.15 23.12
CA GLN A 445 -14.37 -0.27 23.09
C GLN A 445 -13.88 -1.05 24.33
N VAL A 446 -12.73 -0.67 24.90
CA VAL A 446 -12.24 -1.25 26.17
C VAL A 446 -13.10 -0.82 27.35
N SER A 447 -13.50 0.46 27.42
CA SER A 447 -14.37 0.97 28.48
C SER A 447 -15.75 0.31 28.46
N THR A 448 -16.37 0.16 27.29
CA THR A 448 -17.67 -0.52 27.17
C THR A 448 -17.59 -1.99 27.59
N ARG A 449 -16.51 -2.71 27.26
CA ARG A 449 -16.29 -4.10 27.71
C ARG A 449 -16.18 -4.21 29.24
N ASN A 450 -15.55 -3.25 29.90
CA ASN A 450 -15.47 -3.22 31.36
C ASN A 450 -16.82 -2.89 32.01
N ASP A 451 -17.61 -1.99 31.43
CA ASP A 451 -18.95 -1.66 31.92
C ASP A 451 -19.93 -2.83 31.81
N TYR A 452 -19.85 -3.63 30.73
CA TYR A 452 -20.63 -4.88 30.63
C TYR A 452 -20.16 -5.96 31.60
N SER A 453 -18.85 -6.06 31.89
CA SER A 453 -18.31 -6.99 32.90
C SER A 453 -18.78 -6.61 34.31
N ILE A 454 -18.77 -5.31 34.65
CA ILE A 454 -19.27 -4.80 35.94
C ILE A 454 -20.80 -4.94 36.03
N GLY A 455 -21.53 -4.74 34.93
CA GLY A 455 -22.97 -4.97 34.85
C GLY A 455 -23.36 -6.45 35.02
N PHE A 456 -22.54 -7.38 34.52
CA PHE A 456 -22.75 -8.82 34.72
C PHE A 456 -22.41 -9.26 36.14
N GLU A 457 -21.34 -8.72 36.74
CA GLU A 457 -21.00 -8.95 38.15
C GLU A 457 -22.06 -8.37 39.11
N ALA A 458 -22.63 -7.21 38.78
CA ALA A 458 -23.77 -6.62 39.50
C ALA A 458 -25.03 -7.49 39.40
N LEU A 459 -25.31 -8.12 38.25
CA LEU A 459 -26.45 -9.04 38.11
C LEU A 459 -26.22 -10.38 38.83
N THR A 460 -24.98 -10.88 38.90
CA THR A 460 -24.68 -12.09 39.68
C THR A 460 -24.70 -11.85 41.20
N SER A 461 -24.32 -10.66 41.67
CA SER A 461 -24.34 -10.30 43.10
C SER A 461 -25.74 -9.98 43.64
N TYR A 462 -26.72 -9.71 42.77
CA TYR A 462 -28.14 -9.59 43.15
C TYR A 462 -28.91 -10.93 43.16
N SER A 463 -28.30 -12.04 42.68
CA SER A 463 -28.97 -13.36 42.62
C SER A 463 -28.76 -14.25 43.85
N SER A 464 -27.92 -13.84 44.80
CA SER A 464 -27.55 -14.66 45.96
C SER A 464 -28.08 -14.08 47.27
N PHE A 465 -29.39 -13.88 47.42
CA PHE A 465 -30.05 -13.79 48.73
C PHE A 465 -31.56 -14.04 48.59
N THR A 466 -31.98 -15.30 48.73
CA THR A 466 -33.19 -15.72 49.48
C THR A 466 -33.29 -17.24 49.52
N THR A 467 -32.75 -17.86 50.56
CA THR A 467 -33.37 -19.05 51.16
C THR A 467 -33.44 -18.82 52.66
N VAL A 468 -34.65 -18.51 53.11
CA VAL A 468 -35.06 -18.32 54.50
C VAL A 468 -35.14 -19.67 55.18
N SER A 469 -34.57 -19.76 56.39
CA SER A 469 -34.67 -20.87 57.34
C SER A 469 -36.07 -20.98 57.97
N SER A 470 -36.54 -22.20 58.28
CA SER A 470 -36.92 -22.57 59.66
C SER A 470 -37.48 -23.99 59.79
N ILE A 471 -37.48 -24.46 61.06
CA ILE A 471 -38.07 -25.68 61.67
C ILE A 471 -37.07 -26.84 61.78
N ASP A 472 -36.77 -27.46 62.92
CA ASP A 472 -37.03 -27.19 64.34
C ASP A 472 -36.03 -28.03 65.17
N SER A 473 -35.95 -27.66 66.44
CA SER A 473 -35.23 -28.29 67.56
C SER A 473 -35.50 -29.78 67.78
N LEU A 474 -34.48 -30.53 68.26
CA LEU A 474 -34.51 -31.20 69.57
C LEU A 474 -33.20 -31.92 69.91
N VAL A 475 -32.69 -31.52 71.07
CA VAL A 475 -31.62 -32.12 71.87
C VAL A 475 -32.04 -33.52 72.34
N LEU A 476 -31.12 -34.49 72.34
CA LEU A 476 -30.86 -35.37 73.48
C LEU A 476 -29.58 -36.19 73.31
N SER A 477 -28.69 -35.97 74.27
CA SER A 477 -27.51 -36.75 74.61
C SER A 477 -27.82 -38.20 74.98
N THR A 478 -27.08 -39.13 74.38
CA THR A 478 -26.19 -40.10 75.06
C THR A 478 -25.15 -40.57 74.07
#